data_AF-A0A0B6EXK9-F1
#
_entry.id   AF-A0A0B6EXK9-F1
#
_cell.length_a   1.000
_cell.length_b   1.000
_cell.length_c   1.000
_cell.angle_alpha   90.00
_cell.angle_beta   90.00
_cell.angle_gamma   90.00
#
_symmetry.space_group_name_H-M   'P 1'
#
loop_
_entity.id
_entity.type
_entity.pdbx_description
1 polymer ?
#
loop_
_entity_poly.entity_id
_entity_poly.type
_entity_poly.pdbx_seq_one_letter_code
_entity_poly.pdbx_strand_id
1 'polypeptide(L)'
;MYKMYIFSMKTMSVTSSQFRQSQSQIFEEAQHTPVAITSRGSRVRAFVVSPSFFARAVEALEDREDVQAAELARGESVEISHEDLKTKLVPPCQKVNTPLRLEDSS
;
A
#
# COMPACT_ATOMS: atom_id res chain seq x y z
N MET A 1 15.61 14.64 -5.07
CA MET A 1 16.56 13.61 -4.59
C MET A 1 16.10 12.15 -4.83
N TYR A 2 14.91 11.91 -5.42
CA TYR A 2 14.42 10.56 -5.74
C TYR A 2 15.01 9.93 -7.02
N LYS A 3 15.66 10.74 -7.87
CA LYS A 3 16.31 10.26 -9.11
C LYS A 3 17.56 9.40 -8.82
N MET A 4 18.14 9.54 -7.62
CA MET A 4 19.40 8.89 -7.23
C MET A 4 19.21 7.46 -6.72
N TYR A 5 18.09 7.17 -6.04
CA TYR A 5 17.80 5.83 -5.51
C TYR A 5 17.38 4.82 -6.59
N ILE A 6 16.79 5.28 -7.70
CA ILE A 6 16.51 4.41 -8.85
C ILE A 6 17.82 3.89 -9.47
N PHE A 7 18.91 4.65 -9.39
CA PHE A 7 20.21 4.27 -9.96
C PHE A 7 20.98 3.27 -9.08
N SER A 8 20.63 3.15 -7.79
CA SER A 8 21.32 2.26 -6.84
C SER A 8 20.68 0.88 -6.71
N MET A 9 19.44 0.68 -7.15
CA MET A 9 18.92 -0.67 -7.35
C MET A 9 19.52 -1.25 -8.62
N LYS A 10 20.11 -2.45 -8.52
CA LYS A 10 20.45 -3.23 -9.70
C LYS A 10 19.14 -3.50 -10.46
N THR A 11 18.99 -2.84 -11.61
CA THR A 11 17.80 -2.97 -12.46
C THR A 11 18.23 -3.52 -13.81
N MET A 12 17.49 -4.50 -14.32
CA MET A 12 17.68 -4.97 -15.69
C MET A 12 16.89 -4.04 -16.62
N SER A 13 17.41 -3.75 -17.81
CA SER A 13 16.67 -2.94 -18.78
C SER A 13 16.37 -3.74 -20.05
N VAL A 14 15.14 -3.63 -20.54
CA VAL A 14 14.67 -4.26 -21.78
C VAL A 14 13.97 -3.24 -22.64
N THR A 15 14.05 -3.39 -23.95
CA THR A 15 13.28 -2.57 -24.89
C THR A 15 11.81 -3.01 -24.90
N SER A 16 10.91 -2.10 -25.29
CA SER A 16 9.49 -2.42 -25.45
C SER A 16 9.24 -3.55 -26.46
N SER A 17 10.09 -3.71 -27.49
CA SER A 17 9.99 -4.82 -28.44
C SER A 17 10.42 -6.15 -27.81
N GLN A 18 11.53 -6.18 -27.08
CA GLN A 18 11.98 -7.37 -26.34
C GLN A 18 10.93 -7.80 -25.30
N PHE A 19 10.33 -6.83 -24.60
CA PHE A 19 9.26 -7.11 -23.65
C PHE A 19 8.11 -7.86 -24.31
N ARG A 20 7.64 -7.40 -25.48
CA ARG A 20 6.54 -8.05 -26.20
C ARG A 20 6.88 -9.46 -26.69
N GLN A 21 8.15 -9.72 -27.01
CA GLN A 21 8.61 -11.00 -27.56
C GLN A 21 8.87 -12.06 -26.47
N SER A 22 9.24 -11.64 -25.25
CA SER A 22 9.72 -12.55 -24.20
C SER A 22 9.04 -12.30 -22.84
N GLN A 23 7.72 -12.10 -22.83
CA GLN A 23 6.98 -11.71 -21.63
C GLN A 23 7.15 -12.69 -20.46
N SER A 24 7.00 -14.01 -20.70
CA SER A 24 7.10 -15.03 -19.64
C SER A 24 8.44 -14.99 -18.93
N GLN A 25 9.54 -14.98 -19.68
CA GLN A 25 10.89 -14.91 -19.12
C GLN A 25 11.12 -13.61 -18.34
N ILE A 26 10.58 -12.49 -18.82
CA ILE A 26 10.73 -11.21 -18.12
C ILE A 26 9.91 -11.19 -16.82
N PHE A 27 8.75 -11.87 -16.77
CA PHE A 27 7.99 -12.01 -15.53
C PHE A 27 8.68 -12.91 -14.49
N GLU A 28 9.39 -13.94 -14.94
CA GLU A 28 10.23 -14.77 -14.07
C GLU A 28 11.39 -13.95 -13.48
N GLU A 29 12.11 -13.20 -14.32
CA GLU A 29 13.21 -12.34 -13.87
C GLU A 29 12.72 -11.24 -12.91
N ALA A 30 11.55 -10.66 -13.19
CA ALA A 30 10.94 -9.62 -12.36
C ALA A 30 10.58 -10.10 -10.95
N GLN A 31 10.54 -11.42 -10.69
CA GLN A 31 10.38 -11.94 -9.33
C GLN A 31 11.57 -11.60 -8.42
N HIS A 32 12.76 -11.46 -9.00
CA HIS A 32 14.01 -11.29 -8.26
C HIS A 32 14.64 -9.92 -8.48
N THR A 33 14.50 -9.36 -9.69
CA THR A 33 15.13 -8.09 -10.08
C THR A 33 14.13 -7.19 -10.79
N PRO A 34 13.90 -5.94 -10.36
CA PRO A 34 13.07 -5.00 -11.10
C PRO A 34 13.55 -4.81 -12.54
N VAL A 35 12.62 -4.91 -13.49
CA VAL A 35 12.92 -4.78 -14.93
C VAL A 35 12.38 -3.46 -15.46
N ALA A 36 13.24 -2.59 -15.96
CA ALA A 36 12.90 -1.34 -16.62
C ALA A 36 12.56 -1.57 -18.09
N ILE A 37 11.34 -1.24 -18.50
CA ILE A 37 10.94 -1.23 -19.91
C ILE A 37 11.27 0.14 -20.50
N THR A 38 12.10 0.14 -21.54
CA THR A 38 12.56 1.35 -22.22
C THR A 38 11.95 1.52 -23.61
N SER A 39 11.89 2.76 -24.08
CA SER A 39 11.49 3.13 -25.44
C SER A 39 12.53 4.08 -26.06
N ARG A 40 12.70 3.96 -27.39
CA ARG A 40 13.53 4.84 -28.24
C ARG A 40 14.85 5.29 -27.58
N GLY A 41 15.65 4.31 -27.16
CA GLY A 41 17.07 4.52 -26.88
C GLY A 41 17.47 4.98 -25.47
N SER A 42 16.56 5.21 -24.52
CA SER A 42 16.92 5.34 -23.08
C SER A 42 15.76 5.66 -22.15
N ARG A 43 14.62 6.12 -22.67
CA ARG A 43 13.52 6.56 -21.80
C ARG A 43 12.81 5.36 -21.17
N VAL A 44 12.89 5.23 -19.86
CA VAL A 44 12.07 4.28 -19.09
C VAL A 44 10.60 4.69 -19.20
N ARG A 45 9.75 3.71 -19.53
CA ARG A 45 8.31 3.85 -19.71
C ARG A 45 7.53 3.18 -18.59
N ALA A 46 8.04 2.06 -18.09
CA ALA A 46 7.42 1.27 -17.04
C ALA A 46 8.48 0.44 -16.33
N PHE A 47 8.14 -0.03 -15.13
CA PHE A 47 8.87 -1.07 -14.42
C PHE A 47 7.96 -2.30 -14.28
N VAL A 48 8.56 -3.47 -14.37
CA VAL A 48 7.95 -4.74 -13.99
C VAL A 48 8.65 -5.20 -12.72
N VAL A 49 7.87 -5.51 -11.70
CA VAL A 49 8.34 -5.92 -10.37
C VAL A 49 7.48 -7.06 -9.87
N SER A 50 7.99 -7.81 -8.89
CA SER A 50 7.18 -8.81 -8.21
C SER A 50 6.01 -8.16 -7.45
N PRO A 51 4.87 -8.86 -7.32
CA PRO A 51 3.73 -8.34 -6.56
C PRO A 51 4.08 -8.04 -5.10
N SER A 52 4.91 -8.88 -4.47
CA SER A 52 5.34 -8.69 -3.08
C SER A 52 6.27 -7.49 -2.91
N PHE A 53 7.11 -7.20 -3.90
CA PHE A 53 7.91 -5.99 -3.91
C PHE A 53 7.02 -4.75 -4.03
N PHE A 54 6.04 -4.78 -4.94
CA PHE A 54 5.10 -3.68 -5.12
C PHE A 54 4.28 -3.41 -3.85
N ALA A 55 3.72 -4.45 -3.24
CA ALA A 55 2.93 -4.33 -2.01
C ALA A 55 3.73 -3.68 -0.87
N ARG A 56 4.96 -4.16 -0.61
CA ARG A 56 5.83 -3.56 0.42
C ARG A 56 6.24 -2.13 0.10
N ALA A 57 6.43 -1.80 -1.18
CA ALA A 57 6.76 -0.44 -1.58
C ALA A 57 5.58 0.52 -1.35
N VAL A 58 4.35 0.06 -1.58
CA VAL A 58 3.14 0.83 -1.27
C VAL A 58 2.98 1.00 0.24
N GLU A 59 3.07 -0.09 1.00
CA GLU A 59 2.98 -0.09 2.47
C GLU A 59 4.01 0.89 3.09
N ALA A 60 5.27 0.83 2.65
CA ALA A 60 6.30 1.74 3.15
C ALA A 60 6.07 3.22 2.79
N LEU A 61 5.30 3.51 1.72
CA LEU A 61 4.92 4.88 1.40
C LEU A 61 3.79 5.37 2.31
N GLU A 62 2.81 4.51 2.58
CA GLU A 62 1.69 4.80 3.51
C GLU A 62 2.20 4.99 4.94
N ASP A 63 3.08 4.12 5.44
CA ASP A 63 3.72 4.26 6.76
C ASP A 63 4.40 5.62 6.93
N ARG A 64 5.03 6.12 5.87
CA ARG A 64 5.70 7.42 5.87
C ARG A 64 4.71 8.58 5.89
N GLU A 65 3.54 8.42 5.28
CA GLU A 65 2.45 9.39 5.32
C GLU A 65 1.80 9.43 6.71
N ASP A 66 1.59 8.29 7.34
CA ASP A 66 1.05 8.18 8.71
C ASP A 66 1.97 8.84 9.74
N VAL A 67 3.28 8.63 9.65
CA VAL A 67 4.25 9.31 10.52
C VAL A 67 4.17 10.83 10.35
N GLN A 68 4.09 11.33 9.11
CA GLN A 68 3.96 12.76 8.84
C GLN A 68 2.62 13.32 9.35
N ALA A 69 1.52 12.58 9.20
CA ALA A 69 0.21 12.97 9.71
C ALA A 69 0.21 13.04 11.25
N ALA A 70 0.84 12.07 11.93
CA ALA A 70 1.01 12.10 13.37
C ALA A 70 1.87 13.27 13.84
N GLU A 71 2.93 13.63 13.10
CA GLU A 71 3.75 14.82 13.39
C GLU A 71 2.96 16.13 13.22
N LEU A 72 2.15 16.25 12.16
CA LEU A 72 1.25 17.39 11.94
C LEU A 72 0.20 17.51 13.04
N ALA A 73 -0.45 16.40 13.44
CA ALA A 73 -1.45 16.39 14.50
C ALA A 73 -0.87 16.79 15.87
N ARG A 74 0.41 16.48 16.14
CA ARG A 74 1.09 16.98 17.35
C ARG A 74 1.32 18.49 17.34
N GLY A 75 1.40 19.11 16.15
CA GLY A 75 1.49 20.55 15.99
C GLY A 75 0.15 21.28 16.17
N GLU A 76 -0.96 20.63 15.87
CA GLU A 76 -2.34 21.09 16.12
C GLU A 76 -2.91 20.48 17.40
N SER A 77 -2.47 20.94 18.57
CA SER A 77 -3.08 20.51 19.82
C SER A 77 -4.48 21.14 19.98
N VAL A 78 -5.50 20.47 19.47
CA VAL A 78 -6.88 20.70 19.92
C VAL A 78 -7.12 19.82 21.14
N GLU A 79 -7.23 20.44 22.32
CA GLU A 79 -7.64 19.73 23.53
C GLU A 79 -9.09 19.30 23.39
N ILE A 80 -9.31 17.98 23.32
CA ILE A 80 -10.64 17.37 23.39
C ILE A 80 -10.81 16.72 24.77
N SER A 81 -11.97 16.93 25.38
CA SER A 81 -12.25 16.38 26.71
C SER A 81 -12.38 14.85 26.65
N HIS A 82 -12.08 14.17 27.76
CA HIS A 82 -12.15 12.71 27.88
C HIS A 82 -13.56 12.16 27.56
N GLU A 83 -14.61 12.88 27.93
CA GLU A 83 -16.01 12.48 27.69
C GLU A 83 -16.40 12.59 26.20
N ASP A 84 -15.89 13.60 25.49
CA ASP A 84 -16.14 13.76 24.05
C ASP A 84 -15.43 12.69 23.21
N LEU A 85 -14.24 12.25 23.64
CA LEU A 85 -13.50 11.15 23.03
C LEU A 85 -14.26 9.82 23.12
N LYS A 86 -14.79 9.52 24.31
CA LYS A 86 -15.52 8.28 24.59
C LYS A 86 -16.78 8.16 23.74
N THR A 87 -17.44 9.29 23.48
CA THR A 87 -18.67 9.33 22.66
C THR A 87 -18.37 9.10 21.17
N LYS A 88 -17.19 9.50 20.68
CA LYS A 88 -16.79 9.36 19.26
C LYS A 88 -16.24 7.98 18.91
N LEU A 89 -15.54 7.32 19.84
CA LEU A 89 -14.82 6.06 19.60
C LEU A 89 -15.65 4.81 19.92
N VAL A 90 -16.71 4.94 20.71
CA VAL A 90 -17.60 3.83 21.05
C VAL A 90 -18.80 3.88 20.11
N PRO A 91 -18.93 2.95 19.13
CA PRO A 91 -20.19 2.84 18.39
C PRO A 91 -21.31 2.54 19.40
N PRO A 92 -22.47 3.22 19.30
CA PRO A 92 -23.55 3.03 20.26
C PRO A 92 -23.95 1.55 20.25
N CYS A 93 -23.86 0.93 21.44
CA CYS A 93 -24.29 -0.44 21.65
C CYS A 93 -25.82 -0.47 21.42
N GLN A 94 -26.24 -0.78 20.20
CA GLN A 94 -27.65 -1.03 19.90
C GLN A 94 -28.07 -2.23 20.76
N LYS A 95 -28.90 -1.97 21.78
CA LYS A 95 -29.52 -3.02 22.58
C LYS A 95 -30.43 -3.81 21.63
N VAL A 96 -29.92 -4.94 21.13
CA VAL A 96 -30.71 -5.88 20.35
C VAL A 96 -31.65 -6.59 21.35
N ASN A 97 -32.83 -6.04 21.57
CA ASN A 97 -33.92 -6.75 22.25
C ASN A 97 -34.46 -7.82 21.29
N THR A 98 -33.81 -8.98 21.25
CA THR A 98 -34.41 -10.19 20.67
C THR A 98 -35.03 -10.99 21.81
N PRO A 99 -36.35 -11.21 21.85
CA PRO A 99 -36.93 -12.10 22.83
C PRO A 99 -36.51 -13.54 22.50
N LEU A 100 -35.80 -14.19 23.43
CA LEU A 100 -35.55 -15.62 23.42
C LEU A 100 -36.91 -16.34 23.52
N ARG A 101 -37.37 -16.88 22.39
CA ARG A 101 -38.53 -17.80 22.37
C ARG A 101 -38.04 -19.15 22.88
N LEU A 102 -38.38 -19.48 24.12
CA LEU A 102 -38.28 -20.85 24.63
C LEU A 102 -39.38 -21.64 23.93
N GLU A 103 -38.99 -22.51 23.01
CA GLU A 103 -39.86 -23.55 22.49
C GLU A 103 -40.01 -24.62 23.58
N ASP A 104 -41.01 -24.44 24.45
CA ASP A 104 -41.42 -25.49 25.38
C ASP A 104 -42.01 -26.64 24.58
N SER A 105 -41.29 -27.74 24.58
CA SER A 105 -41.72 -29.03 24.06
C SER A 105 -42.70 -29.68 25.05
N SER A 106 -43.93 -29.92 24.63
CA SER A 106 -44.81 -31.01 25.12
C SER A 106 -45.97 -31.23 24.16
#